data_AF-A0A485MB07-F1
#
_entry.id   AF-A0A485MB07-F1
#
_cell.length_a   1.000
_cell.length_b   1.000
_cell.length_c   1.000
_cell.angle_alpha   90.00
_cell.angle_beta   90.00
_cell.angle_gamma   90.00
#
_symmetry.space_group_name_H-M   'P 1'
#
loop_
_entity.id
_entity.type
_entity.pdbx_description
1 polymer ?
#
loop_
_entity_poly.entity_id
_entity_poly.type
_entity_poly.pdbx_seq_one_letter_code
_entity_poly.pdbx_strand_id
1 'polypeptide(L)'
;MELGDRMLRALLSGLGRKGGTRGWAFSSWQPYLPLAGLLSATEVVSHWTAVFEKRGIPEAQASSEYIVAHVLGAKTFQSLRPVLRTQPLSPWQLQHVQKLSSCRLQRMPVQYILGEWDFQGLSLKMAPPVFIPRPETEELVEWVLKEVTQSSCPMGAQGGPLILEVGCGSGAISLSLLSQLPQRGAGHTSCPGAPWTWSSATLPTSSTKTWSSWPLRSAGTGYEDPVALDGGEEGMDIITHILALAPWLLKDSGSIFLEVDPRHPELVGSWLQSRPDLSLDLVAVRKDFCGRPRFLHIRRSGPQCGCLMEA
;
A
#
# COMPACT_ATOMS: atom_id res chain seq x y z
N MET A 1 8.68 -21.68 2.50
CA MET A 1 7.30 -22.05 2.89
C MET A 1 7.06 -22.09 4.41
N GLU A 2 8.06 -21.92 5.30
CA GLU A 2 7.85 -22.14 6.75
C GLU A 2 7.62 -20.90 7.63
N LEU A 3 7.72 -19.67 7.11
CA LEU A 3 7.67 -18.47 7.96
C LEU A 3 6.23 -17.99 8.26
N GLY A 4 5.31 -18.10 7.30
CA GLY A 4 3.90 -17.71 7.49
C GLY A 4 3.13 -18.61 8.46
N ASP A 5 3.46 -19.90 8.46
CA ASP A 5 2.80 -20.90 9.32
C ASP A 5 3.25 -20.79 10.79
N ARG A 6 4.45 -20.22 11.03
CA ARG A 6 4.97 -19.90 12.37
C ARG A 6 4.32 -18.65 12.97
N MET A 7 3.98 -17.64 12.16
CA MET A 7 3.33 -16.42 12.66
C MET A 7 1.87 -16.67 13.02
N LEU A 8 1.18 -17.50 12.23
CA LEU A 8 -0.16 -17.99 12.56
C LEU A 8 -0.16 -18.84 13.84
N ARG A 9 0.90 -19.63 14.07
CA ARG A 9 1.09 -20.39 15.33
C ARG A 9 1.47 -19.49 16.51
N ALA A 10 2.29 -18.47 16.33
CA ALA A 10 2.71 -17.58 17.42
C ALA A 10 1.54 -16.74 17.98
N LEU A 11 0.59 -16.34 17.11
CA LEU A 11 -0.67 -15.72 17.53
C LEU A 11 -1.63 -16.70 18.23
N LEU A 12 -1.46 -18.02 18.02
CA LEU A 12 -2.28 -19.08 18.60
C LEU A 12 -1.63 -19.81 19.79
N SER A 13 -0.33 -19.59 20.07
CA SER A 13 0.41 -20.25 21.14
C SER A 13 1.20 -19.23 21.97
N GLY A 14 0.50 -18.59 22.91
CA GLY A 14 1.14 -17.76 23.92
C GLY A 14 2.14 -18.56 24.76
N LEU A 15 3.39 -18.08 24.79
CA LEU A 15 4.42 -18.58 25.70
C LEU A 15 4.04 -18.27 27.15
N GLY A 16 3.92 -19.32 27.94
CA GLY A 16 3.42 -19.29 29.30
C GLY A 16 4.31 -18.55 30.29
N ARG A 17 3.67 -17.71 31.10
CA ARG A 17 4.04 -17.52 32.51
C ARG A 17 2.80 -17.73 33.37
N LYS A 18 2.96 -18.58 34.39
CA LYS A 18 1.94 -19.12 35.28
C LYS A 18 1.17 -18.01 36.01
N GLY A 19 -0.17 -18.12 36.01
CA GLY A 19 -1.03 -17.41 36.97
C GLY A 19 -2.46 -17.18 36.47
N GLY A 20 -3.41 -18.02 36.89
CA GLY A 20 -4.85 -17.73 36.86
C GLY A 20 -5.57 -17.98 35.52
N THR A 21 -6.18 -19.15 35.39
CA THR A 21 -7.05 -19.52 34.27
C THR A 21 -8.32 -18.67 34.21
N ARG A 22 -8.34 -17.65 33.34
CA ARG A 22 -9.52 -17.29 32.53
C ARG A 22 -9.16 -17.54 31.07
N GLY A 23 -9.36 -18.78 30.64
CA GLY A 23 -9.20 -19.17 29.24
C GLY A 23 -10.13 -18.34 28.37
N TRP A 24 -9.56 -17.68 27.37
CA TRP A 24 -10.34 -17.15 26.25
C TRP A 24 -10.83 -18.36 25.47
N ALA A 25 -11.99 -18.87 25.87
CA ALA A 25 -12.69 -19.88 25.14
C ALA A 25 -12.97 -19.31 23.74
N PHE A 26 -12.39 -19.95 22.71
CA PHE A 26 -12.94 -19.91 21.36
C PHE A 26 -14.38 -20.40 21.48
N SER A 27 -15.32 -19.48 21.69
CA SER A 27 -16.73 -19.81 21.81
C SER A 27 -17.15 -20.44 20.49
N SER A 28 -17.55 -21.71 20.58
CA SER A 28 -18.24 -22.54 19.61
C SER A 28 -19.03 -21.76 18.55
N TRP A 29 -18.40 -21.45 17.42
CA TRP A 29 -19.13 -21.15 16.20
C TRP A 29 -19.43 -22.48 15.52
N GLN A 30 -20.60 -23.05 15.79
CA GLN A 30 -21.07 -24.22 15.05
C GLN A 30 -21.28 -23.86 13.57
N PRO A 31 -20.93 -24.78 12.64
CA PRO A 31 -20.79 -24.48 11.23
C PRO A 31 -22.17 -24.47 10.58
N TYR A 32 -22.59 -23.32 10.05
CA TYR A 32 -23.75 -23.26 9.17
C TYR A 32 -23.29 -23.01 7.74
N LEU A 33 -22.54 -23.96 7.17
CA LEU A 33 -22.64 -24.23 5.74
C LEU A 33 -23.66 -25.37 5.63
N PRO A 34 -24.94 -25.09 5.33
CA PRO A 34 -25.88 -26.16 5.04
C PRO A 34 -25.37 -26.85 3.77
N LEU A 35 -25.22 -28.18 3.81
CA LEU A 35 -24.80 -29.05 2.69
C LEU A 35 -23.28 -29.15 2.49
N ALA A 36 -22.62 -29.90 3.38
CA ALA A 36 -21.33 -30.49 3.06
C ALA A 36 -21.47 -31.39 1.82
N GLY A 37 -20.96 -30.95 0.66
CA GLY A 37 -20.71 -31.81 -0.50
C GLY A 37 -21.28 -31.38 -1.86
N LEU A 38 -22.06 -30.30 -1.97
CA LEU A 38 -22.69 -29.91 -3.25
C LEU A 38 -22.53 -28.43 -3.65
N LEU A 39 -21.96 -27.59 -2.81
CA LEU A 39 -21.88 -26.16 -3.09
C LEU A 39 -20.78 -25.84 -4.10
N SER A 40 -21.18 -25.23 -5.21
CA SER A 40 -20.31 -24.62 -6.20
C SER A 40 -19.62 -23.36 -5.66
N ALA A 41 -18.55 -22.91 -6.31
CA ALA A 41 -17.83 -21.70 -5.90
C ALA A 41 -18.76 -20.47 -5.85
N THR A 42 -19.67 -20.34 -6.82
CA THR A 42 -20.65 -19.25 -6.88
C THR A 42 -21.62 -19.27 -5.70
N GLU A 43 -22.08 -20.45 -5.28
CA GLU A 43 -22.96 -20.60 -4.11
C GLU A 43 -22.22 -20.27 -2.81
N VAL A 44 -20.95 -20.68 -2.69
CA VAL A 44 -20.11 -20.36 -1.53
C VAL A 44 -19.83 -18.86 -1.43
N VAL A 45 -19.54 -18.19 -2.56
CA VAL A 45 -19.39 -16.72 -2.61
C VAL A 45 -20.69 -16.05 -2.18
N SER A 46 -21.84 -16.47 -2.74
CA SER A 46 -23.14 -15.89 -2.40
C SER A 46 -23.48 -16.06 -0.91
N HIS A 47 -23.20 -17.24 -0.35
CA HIS A 47 -23.41 -17.52 1.06
C HIS A 47 -22.59 -16.58 1.96
N TRP A 48 -21.28 -16.48 1.74
CA TRP A 48 -20.42 -15.64 2.58
C TRP A 48 -20.68 -14.15 2.39
N THR A 49 -21.07 -13.73 1.18
CA THR A 49 -21.50 -12.36 0.91
C THR A 49 -22.67 -11.99 1.81
N ALA A 50 -23.73 -12.81 1.81
CA ALA A 50 -24.90 -12.57 2.67
C ALA A 50 -24.55 -12.59 4.17
N VAL A 51 -23.64 -13.47 4.60
CA VAL A 51 -23.16 -13.52 6.00
C VAL A 51 -22.41 -12.24 6.37
N PHE A 52 -21.52 -11.75 5.51
CA PHE A 52 -20.75 -10.53 5.72
C PHE A 52 -21.63 -9.28 5.72
N GLU A 53 -22.57 -9.17 4.79
CA GLU A 53 -23.55 -8.08 4.73
C GLU A 53 -24.39 -8.02 6.01
N LYS A 54 -24.96 -9.16 6.43
CA LYS A 54 -25.74 -9.26 7.69
C LYS A 54 -24.94 -8.84 8.92
N ARG A 55 -23.61 -8.97 8.88
CA ARG A 55 -22.69 -8.62 9.97
C ARG A 55 -22.10 -7.21 9.83
N GLY A 56 -22.46 -6.46 8.80
CA GLY A 56 -21.93 -5.12 8.54
C GLY A 56 -20.42 -5.13 8.28
N ILE A 57 -19.93 -6.17 7.60
CA ILE A 57 -18.56 -6.27 7.10
C ILE A 57 -18.49 -5.55 5.74
N PRO A 58 -17.60 -4.56 5.56
CA PRO A 58 -17.48 -3.84 4.30
C PRO A 58 -16.97 -4.76 3.18
N GLU A 59 -17.21 -4.40 1.91
CA GLU A 59 -16.71 -5.14 0.74
C GLU A 59 -17.07 -6.64 0.79
N ALA A 60 -18.29 -6.96 1.22
CA ALA A 60 -18.74 -8.32 1.48
C ALA A 60 -18.58 -9.26 0.28
N GLN A 61 -19.03 -8.82 -0.90
CA GLN A 61 -18.92 -9.60 -2.13
C GLN A 61 -17.46 -9.81 -2.52
N ALA A 62 -16.70 -8.72 -2.64
CA ALA A 62 -15.28 -8.78 -3.01
C ALA A 62 -14.47 -9.65 -2.04
N SER A 63 -14.70 -9.52 -0.72
CA SER A 63 -14.06 -10.36 0.30
C SER A 63 -14.34 -11.84 0.07
N SER A 64 -15.59 -12.20 -0.23
CA SER A 64 -16.00 -13.58 -0.48
C SER A 64 -15.38 -14.13 -1.76
N GLU A 65 -15.38 -13.35 -2.83
CA GLU A 65 -14.76 -13.69 -4.11
C GLU A 65 -13.25 -13.95 -3.95
N TYR A 66 -12.53 -13.06 -3.28
CA TYR A 66 -11.09 -13.20 -3.03
C TYR A 66 -10.77 -14.42 -2.17
N ILE A 67 -11.52 -14.67 -1.10
CA ILE A 67 -11.31 -15.84 -0.23
C ILE A 67 -11.52 -17.13 -1.03
N VAL A 68 -12.63 -17.23 -1.77
CA VAL A 68 -12.94 -18.45 -2.55
C VAL A 68 -11.93 -18.64 -3.68
N ALA A 69 -11.57 -17.58 -4.41
CA ALA A 69 -10.56 -17.66 -5.46
C ALA A 69 -9.21 -18.15 -4.90
N HIS A 70 -8.79 -17.60 -3.77
CA HIS A 70 -7.54 -18.00 -3.11
C HIS A 70 -7.53 -19.49 -2.74
N VAL A 71 -8.61 -20.01 -2.14
CA VAL A 71 -8.73 -21.44 -1.81
C VAL A 71 -8.68 -22.33 -3.06
N LEU A 72 -9.20 -21.83 -4.17
CA LEU A 72 -9.19 -22.52 -5.47
C LEU A 72 -7.89 -22.30 -6.26
N GLY A 73 -6.89 -21.61 -5.70
CA GLY A 73 -5.57 -21.39 -6.31
C GLY A 73 -5.56 -20.32 -7.40
N ALA A 74 -6.49 -19.37 -7.37
CA ALA A 74 -6.57 -18.25 -8.29
C ALA A 74 -6.46 -16.91 -7.56
N LYS A 75 -5.98 -15.88 -8.25
CA LYS A 75 -5.85 -14.52 -7.69
C LYS A 75 -7.18 -13.78 -7.60
N THR A 76 -8.03 -13.95 -8.61
CA THR A 76 -9.35 -13.34 -8.68
C THR A 76 -10.40 -14.38 -9.04
N PHE A 77 -11.64 -14.17 -8.62
CA PHE A 77 -12.74 -15.05 -8.96
C PHE A 77 -12.99 -15.11 -10.47
N GLN A 78 -12.74 -14.00 -11.18
CA GLN A 78 -12.85 -13.85 -12.63
C GLN A 78 -11.74 -14.59 -13.38
N SER A 79 -10.59 -14.85 -12.75
CA SER A 79 -9.50 -15.65 -13.32
C SER A 79 -9.69 -17.17 -13.19
N LEU A 80 -10.69 -17.63 -12.42
CA LEU A 80 -11.00 -19.06 -12.30
C LEU A 80 -11.37 -19.69 -13.65
N ARG A 81 -10.91 -20.92 -13.87
CA ARG A 81 -11.39 -21.73 -15.00
C ARG A 81 -12.91 -21.93 -14.85
N PRO A 82 -13.71 -21.81 -15.93
CA PRO A 82 -15.18 -21.90 -15.85
C PRO A 82 -15.67 -23.14 -15.09
N VAL A 83 -15.02 -24.29 -15.29
CA VAL A 83 -15.33 -25.55 -14.61
C VAL A 83 -15.22 -25.47 -13.08
N LEU A 84 -14.25 -24.72 -12.55
CA LEU A 84 -14.04 -24.59 -11.10
C LEU A 84 -15.12 -23.70 -10.45
N ARG A 85 -15.88 -22.94 -11.22
CA ARG A 85 -16.97 -22.10 -10.70
C ARG A 85 -18.22 -22.90 -10.39
N THR A 86 -18.47 -23.95 -11.18
CA THR A 86 -19.71 -24.73 -11.13
C THR A 86 -19.54 -26.08 -10.44
N GLN A 87 -18.31 -26.62 -10.37
CA GLN A 87 -18.06 -27.85 -9.63
C GLN A 87 -18.18 -27.65 -8.11
N PRO A 88 -18.72 -28.65 -7.39
CA PRO A 88 -18.75 -28.63 -5.93
C PRO A 88 -17.35 -28.52 -5.32
N LEU A 89 -17.21 -27.68 -4.29
CA LEU A 89 -15.98 -27.62 -3.50
C LEU A 89 -15.85 -28.88 -2.64
N SER A 90 -14.62 -29.39 -2.54
CA SER A 90 -14.29 -30.48 -1.62
C SER A 90 -14.48 -30.05 -0.16
N PRO A 91 -14.68 -31.01 0.77
CA PRO A 91 -14.80 -30.71 2.20
C PRO A 91 -13.61 -29.91 2.76
N TRP A 92 -12.40 -30.18 2.28
CA TRP A 92 -11.20 -29.43 2.69
C TRP A 92 -11.24 -27.98 2.20
N GLN A 93 -11.65 -27.75 0.95
CA GLN A 93 -11.80 -26.39 0.43
C GLN A 93 -12.87 -25.61 1.20
N LEU A 94 -14.03 -26.21 1.48
CA LEU A 94 -15.08 -25.60 2.29
C LEU A 94 -14.59 -25.24 3.70
N GLN A 95 -13.84 -26.14 4.35
CA GLN A 95 -13.24 -25.88 5.65
C GLN A 95 -12.24 -24.72 5.59
N HIS A 96 -11.42 -24.65 4.53
CA HIS A 96 -10.45 -23.57 4.37
C HIS A 96 -11.14 -22.21 4.14
N VAL A 97 -12.16 -22.16 3.27
CA VAL A 97 -12.98 -20.95 3.09
C VAL A 97 -13.58 -20.52 4.42
N GLN A 98 -14.16 -21.45 5.19
CA GLN A 98 -14.76 -21.13 6.49
C GLN A 98 -13.74 -20.55 7.48
N LYS A 99 -12.51 -21.09 7.50
CA LYS A 99 -11.43 -20.57 8.35
C LYS A 99 -11.08 -19.12 7.98
N LEU A 100 -10.84 -18.84 6.70
CA LEU A 100 -10.49 -17.49 6.23
C LEU A 100 -11.64 -16.49 6.43
N SER A 101 -12.87 -16.90 6.15
CA SER A 101 -14.06 -16.08 6.39
C SER A 101 -14.31 -15.82 7.88
N SER A 102 -13.93 -16.73 8.76
CA SER A 102 -13.97 -16.49 10.22
C SER A 102 -12.99 -15.39 10.65
N CYS A 103 -11.82 -15.30 10.03
CA CYS A 103 -10.91 -14.16 10.21
C CYS A 103 -11.56 -12.87 9.68
N ARG A 104 -12.22 -12.91 8.52
CA ARG A 104 -12.91 -11.75 7.95
C ARG A 104 -14.04 -11.24 8.85
N LEU A 105 -14.75 -12.13 9.53
CA LEU A 105 -15.77 -11.77 10.53
C LEU A 105 -15.20 -11.00 11.72
N GLN A 106 -13.91 -11.14 12.02
CA GLN A 106 -13.20 -10.29 12.99
C GLN A 106 -12.84 -8.90 12.43
N ARG A 107 -13.38 -8.54 11.26
CA ARG A 107 -13.10 -7.30 10.51
C ARG A 107 -11.66 -7.17 10.01
N MET A 108 -10.88 -8.24 10.06
CA MET A 108 -9.53 -8.28 9.47
C MET A 108 -9.60 -8.01 7.96
N PRO A 109 -8.77 -7.11 7.41
CA PRO A 109 -8.67 -6.88 5.97
C PRO A 109 -8.40 -8.16 5.19
N VAL A 110 -9.05 -8.33 4.03
CA VAL A 110 -8.91 -9.56 3.23
C VAL A 110 -7.47 -9.78 2.76
N GLN A 111 -6.75 -8.70 2.47
CA GLN A 111 -5.35 -8.70 2.06
C GLN A 111 -4.44 -9.38 3.10
N TYR A 112 -4.67 -9.11 4.39
CA TYR A 112 -3.93 -9.79 5.46
C TYR A 112 -4.38 -11.24 5.65
N ILE A 113 -5.66 -11.55 5.39
CA ILE A 113 -6.19 -12.91 5.50
C ILE A 113 -5.55 -13.80 4.44
N LEU A 114 -5.39 -13.29 3.22
CA LEU A 114 -4.72 -13.98 2.13
C LEU A 114 -3.19 -13.98 2.27
N GLY A 115 -2.64 -12.98 2.96
CA GLY A 115 -1.21 -12.84 3.21
C GLY A 115 -0.42 -12.29 2.01
N GLU A 116 -1.10 -11.88 0.95
CA GLU A 116 -0.52 -11.25 -0.22
C GLU A 116 -1.50 -10.32 -0.92
N TRP A 117 -0.95 -9.33 -1.63
CA TRP A 117 -1.72 -8.36 -2.39
C TRP A 117 -0.97 -7.92 -3.64
N ASP A 118 -1.70 -7.72 -4.72
CA ASP A 118 -1.11 -7.29 -5.98
C ASP A 118 -1.00 -5.76 -6.03
N PHE A 119 0.13 -5.28 -6.56
CA PHE A 119 0.41 -3.86 -6.78
C PHE A 119 1.36 -3.72 -7.97
N GLN A 120 0.97 -2.97 -9.02
CA GLN A 120 1.81 -2.73 -10.20
C GLN A 120 2.40 -4.01 -10.82
N GLY A 121 1.59 -5.07 -10.91
CA GLY A 121 2.00 -6.38 -11.44
C GLY A 121 2.87 -7.23 -10.51
N LEU A 122 3.21 -6.74 -9.31
CA LEU A 122 3.94 -7.48 -8.29
C LEU A 122 2.97 -8.08 -7.26
N SER A 123 3.27 -9.28 -6.75
CA SER A 123 2.57 -9.84 -5.58
C SER A 123 3.39 -9.61 -4.32
N LEU A 124 2.93 -8.67 -3.50
CA LEU A 124 3.59 -8.26 -2.27
C LEU A 124 3.09 -9.11 -1.09
N LYS A 125 3.98 -9.46 -0.16
CA LYS A 125 3.57 -10.15 1.08
C LYS A 125 2.96 -9.18 2.07
N MET A 126 1.81 -9.56 2.62
CA MET A 126 1.01 -8.72 3.50
C MET A 126 0.94 -9.33 4.89
N ALA A 127 1.17 -8.50 5.90
CA ALA A 127 0.97 -8.85 7.29
C ALA A 127 0.71 -7.58 8.12
N PRO A 128 -0.15 -7.63 9.14
CA PRO A 128 -0.27 -6.51 10.07
C PRO A 128 1.09 -6.21 10.76
N PRO A 129 1.45 -4.93 11.01
CA PRO A 129 0.64 -3.73 10.77
C PRO A 129 0.97 -3.00 9.44
N VAL A 130 1.57 -3.70 8.47
CA VAL A 130 2.08 -3.10 7.23
C VAL A 130 0.95 -2.47 6.41
N PHE A 131 1.05 -1.17 6.14
CA PHE A 131 0.07 -0.44 5.33
C PHE A 131 -0.23 -1.14 4.00
N ILE A 132 -1.51 -1.38 3.73
CA ILE A 132 -1.96 -2.05 2.51
C ILE A 132 -1.94 -1.03 1.36
N PRO A 133 -1.14 -1.26 0.30
CA PRO A 133 -1.08 -0.36 -0.86
C PRO A 133 -2.46 -0.11 -1.47
N ARG A 134 -2.74 1.14 -1.81
CA ARG A 134 -4.01 1.55 -2.41
C ARG A 134 -3.90 1.60 -3.93
N PRO A 135 -4.98 1.34 -4.68
CA PRO A 135 -4.98 1.44 -6.14
C PRO A 135 -4.55 2.82 -6.65
N GLU A 136 -4.90 3.89 -5.94
CA GLU A 136 -4.51 5.26 -6.28
C GLU A 136 -2.99 5.43 -6.30
N THR A 137 -2.27 4.79 -5.37
CA THR A 137 -0.80 4.86 -5.27
C THR A 137 -0.10 4.31 -6.52
N GLU A 138 -0.76 3.47 -7.31
CA GLU A 138 -0.24 3.00 -8.59
C GLU A 138 -0.05 4.14 -9.61
N GLU A 139 -0.94 5.13 -9.62
CA GLU A 139 -0.85 6.30 -10.52
C GLU A 139 0.39 7.17 -10.21
N LEU A 140 0.81 7.22 -8.94
CA LEU A 140 2.04 7.89 -8.53
C LEU A 140 3.26 7.23 -9.14
N VAL A 141 3.33 5.89 -9.10
CA VAL A 141 4.43 5.10 -9.68
C VAL A 141 4.54 5.38 -11.17
N GLU A 142 3.42 5.33 -11.89
CA GLU A 142 3.39 5.63 -13.32
C GLU A 142 3.88 7.04 -13.64
N TRP A 143 3.50 8.02 -12.82
CA TRP A 143 3.93 9.40 -13.02
C TRP A 143 5.44 9.55 -12.78
N VAL A 144 5.96 9.01 -11.69
CA VAL A 144 7.40 9.04 -11.38
C VAL A 144 8.20 8.38 -12.51
N LEU A 145 7.76 7.23 -13.03
CA LEU A 145 8.41 6.57 -14.17
C LEU A 145 8.43 7.44 -15.43
N LYS A 146 7.32 8.12 -15.75
CA LYS A 146 7.25 9.05 -16.88
C LYS A 146 8.24 10.21 -16.70
N GLU A 147 8.31 10.81 -15.52
CA GLU A 147 9.26 11.91 -15.28
C GLU A 147 10.71 11.45 -15.40
N VAL A 148 11.05 10.34 -14.75
CA VAL A 148 12.41 9.81 -14.70
C VAL A 148 12.92 9.40 -16.09
N THR A 149 12.05 8.81 -16.91
CA THR A 149 12.39 8.43 -18.29
C THR A 149 12.52 9.64 -19.21
N GLN A 150 11.70 10.68 -19.03
CA GLN A 150 11.75 11.91 -19.82
C GLN A 150 12.91 12.84 -19.43
N SER A 151 13.30 12.85 -18.15
CA SER A 151 14.37 13.71 -17.62
C SER A 151 15.78 13.13 -17.81
N SER A 152 15.90 11.95 -18.43
CA SER A 152 17.20 11.34 -18.73
C SER A 152 17.91 12.13 -19.82
N CYS A 153 18.84 13.01 -19.42
CA CYS A 153 19.66 13.82 -20.32
C CYS A 153 20.45 12.97 -21.36
N PRO A 154 20.80 13.55 -22.53
CA PRO A 154 21.56 12.88 -23.58
C PRO A 154 22.95 12.43 -23.10
N MET A 155 23.40 11.28 -23.62
CA MET A 155 24.78 10.74 -23.59
C MET A 155 25.80 11.51 -22.72
N GLY A 156 26.05 11.07 -21.48
CA GLY A 156 27.23 11.53 -20.73
C GLY A 156 27.18 11.36 -19.21
N ALA A 157 26.00 11.38 -18.59
CA ALA A 157 25.87 11.19 -17.15
C ALA A 157 25.97 9.69 -16.78
N GLN A 158 27.14 9.31 -16.26
CA GLN A 158 27.42 8.01 -15.65
C GLN A 158 26.70 7.92 -14.29
N GLY A 159 25.42 7.55 -14.31
CA GLY A 159 24.63 7.31 -13.10
C GLY A 159 23.14 7.36 -13.42
N GLY A 160 22.37 6.39 -12.94
CA GLY A 160 20.92 6.46 -13.01
C GLY A 160 20.32 7.40 -11.95
N PRO A 161 18.99 7.57 -11.96
CA PRO A 161 18.29 8.43 -11.01
C PRO A 161 18.44 7.93 -9.57
N LEU A 162 18.96 8.73 -8.66
CA LEU A 162 18.89 8.41 -7.23
C LEU A 162 17.48 8.72 -6.72
N ILE A 163 16.75 7.69 -6.31
CA ILE A 163 15.39 7.81 -5.79
C ILE A 163 15.41 7.44 -4.31
N LEU A 164 14.68 8.22 -3.51
CA LEU A 164 14.44 7.99 -2.09
C LEU A 164 12.94 7.84 -1.88
N GLU A 165 12.50 6.72 -1.31
CA GLU A 165 11.12 6.58 -0.83
C GLU A 165 11.07 6.86 0.66
N VAL A 166 10.27 7.87 1.03
CA VAL A 166 9.88 8.14 2.41
C VAL A 166 8.47 7.61 2.57
N GLY A 167 8.25 6.73 3.54
CA GLY A 167 6.98 6.02 3.69
C GLY A 167 6.98 4.53 3.35
N CYS A 168 8.12 3.84 3.23
CA CYS A 168 8.19 2.66 2.35
C CYS A 168 7.22 1.52 2.68
N GLY A 169 6.81 1.33 3.95
CA GLY A 169 5.76 0.37 4.30
C GLY A 169 6.03 -1.03 3.75
N SER A 170 5.16 -1.51 2.85
CA SER A 170 5.30 -2.81 2.16
C SER A 170 6.39 -2.86 1.07
N GLY A 171 7.03 -1.73 0.78
CA GLY A 171 7.98 -1.55 -0.32
C GLY A 171 7.32 -1.41 -1.69
N ALA A 172 6.00 -1.19 -1.73
CA ALA A 172 5.21 -1.23 -2.97
C ALA A 172 5.76 -0.29 -4.05
N ILE A 173 5.94 0.99 -3.76
CA ILE A 173 6.43 1.98 -4.73
C ILE A 173 7.87 1.64 -5.15
N SER A 174 8.79 1.45 -4.19
CA SER A 174 10.19 1.11 -4.48
C SER A 174 10.33 -0.13 -5.36
N LEU A 175 9.65 -1.22 -5.01
CA LEU A 175 9.74 -2.47 -5.76
C LEU A 175 9.20 -2.31 -7.18
N SER A 176 8.09 -1.58 -7.35
CA SER A 176 7.50 -1.30 -8.67
C SER A 176 8.36 -0.41 -9.54
N LEU A 177 9.01 0.60 -8.97
CA LEU A 177 9.99 1.43 -9.67
C LEU A 177 11.20 0.59 -10.08
N LEU A 178 11.75 -0.22 -9.17
CA LEU A 178 12.91 -1.09 -9.44
C LEU A 178 12.63 -2.15 -10.51
N SER A 179 11.41 -2.68 -10.57
CA SER A 179 11.04 -3.69 -11.58
C SER A 179 10.85 -3.11 -12.98
N GLN A 180 10.56 -1.81 -13.09
CA GLN A 180 10.22 -1.15 -14.35
C GLN A 180 11.34 -0.26 -14.89
N LEU A 181 12.21 0.26 -14.02
CA LEU A 181 13.36 1.05 -14.45
C LEU A 181 14.40 0.14 -15.15
N PRO A 182 14.98 0.58 -16.28
CA PRO A 182 16.03 -0.18 -16.95
C PRO A 182 17.19 -0.45 -16.00
N GLN A 183 17.48 -1.72 -15.74
CA GLN A 183 18.73 -2.13 -15.09
C GLN A 183 19.87 -1.70 -16.02
N ARG A 184 20.53 -0.58 -15.72
CA ARG A 184 21.75 -0.19 -16.45
C ARG A 184 22.74 -1.35 -16.28
N GLY A 185 23.04 -1.99 -17.40
CA GLY A 185 23.45 -3.40 -17.43
C GLY A 185 24.62 -3.77 -16.55
N ALA A 186 24.63 -5.04 -16.16
CA ALA A 186 25.80 -5.80 -15.72
C ALA A 186 26.83 -5.94 -16.87
N GLY A 187 27.30 -4.83 -17.42
CA GLY A 187 28.48 -4.74 -18.25
C GLY A 187 29.69 -4.62 -17.33
N HIS A 188 30.57 -5.62 -17.35
CA HIS A 188 31.83 -5.68 -16.62
C HIS A 188 32.55 -4.33 -16.55
N THR A 189 32.47 -3.65 -15.42
CA THR A 189 33.55 -2.77 -14.94
C THR A 189 33.73 -3.06 -13.46
N SER A 190 34.89 -3.64 -13.16
CA SER A 190 35.41 -3.82 -11.82
C SER A 190 35.70 -2.45 -11.19
N CYS A 191 34.66 -1.82 -10.65
CA CYS A 191 34.76 -0.67 -9.75
C CYS A 191 33.87 -0.97 -8.53
N PRO A 192 34.43 -1.32 -7.36
CA PRO A 192 33.64 -1.46 -6.15
C PRO A 192 33.23 -0.06 -5.70
N GLY A 193 31.95 0.34 -5.90
CA GLY A 193 31.51 1.60 -5.29
C GLY A 193 30.26 2.33 -5.78
N ALA A 194 29.43 1.82 -6.69
CA ALA A 194 28.15 2.50 -6.98
C ALA A 194 26.98 1.57 -7.33
N PRO A 195 26.42 0.83 -6.36
CA PRO A 195 25.05 0.37 -6.46
C PRO A 195 24.15 1.32 -5.67
N TRP A 196 23.17 1.92 -6.36
CA TRP A 196 21.97 2.57 -5.82
C TRP A 196 21.82 2.51 -4.29
N THR A 197 22.19 3.58 -3.59
CA THR A 197 22.02 3.67 -2.13
C THR A 197 20.59 4.09 -1.81
N TRP A 198 19.78 3.15 -1.34
CA TRP A 198 18.44 3.40 -0.83
C TRP A 198 18.50 3.68 0.68
N SER A 199 17.66 4.60 1.16
CA SER A 199 17.38 4.79 2.59
C SER A 199 15.87 4.74 2.77
N SER A 200 15.39 4.03 3.79
CA SER A 200 13.95 3.84 4.03
C SER A 200 13.54 4.46 5.36
N ALA A 201 12.43 5.20 5.36
CA ALA A 201 11.65 5.56 6.55
C ALA A 201 10.16 5.32 6.23
N THR A 202 9.27 5.14 7.21
CA THR A 202 7.80 4.98 7.03
C THR A 202 7.09 6.21 7.58
N LEU A 203 6.09 6.81 6.91
CA LEU A 203 5.42 8.02 7.36
C LEU A 203 3.93 8.13 6.94
N PRO A 204 3.09 8.79 7.77
CA PRO A 204 1.65 9.03 7.57
C PRO A 204 1.27 10.25 6.73
N THR A 205 0.07 10.22 6.14
CA THR A 205 -0.51 11.30 5.31
C THR A 205 -1.91 11.79 5.71
N SER A 206 -2.57 11.26 6.74
CA SER A 206 -3.97 11.64 7.08
C SER A 206 -4.06 12.60 8.28
N SER A 207 -4.88 13.67 8.20
CA SER A 207 -5.05 14.61 9.32
C SER A 207 -5.78 14.00 10.52
N THR A 208 -5.45 14.37 11.75
CA THR A 208 -6.14 13.89 12.96
C THR A 208 -7.65 14.26 12.97
N LYS A 209 -8.05 15.34 12.28
CA LYS A 209 -9.45 15.79 12.17
C LYS A 209 -10.33 14.86 11.32
N THR A 210 -9.80 14.18 10.31
CA THR A 210 -10.53 13.18 9.50
C THR A 210 -10.97 11.96 10.31
N TRP A 211 -10.37 11.73 11.48
CA TRP A 211 -10.72 10.61 12.37
C TRP A 211 -12.00 10.86 13.18
N SER A 212 -12.37 12.13 13.39
CA SER A 212 -13.54 12.51 14.20
C SER A 212 -14.88 12.35 13.48
N SER A 213 -14.89 12.33 12.14
CA SER A 213 -16.09 12.15 11.30
C SER A 213 -16.22 10.73 10.73
N TRP A 214 -15.15 9.91 10.81
CA TRP A 214 -15.22 8.50 10.49
C TRP A 214 -15.87 7.75 11.66
N PRO A 215 -16.81 6.82 11.46
CA PRO A 215 -17.40 6.11 12.58
C PRO A 215 -16.28 5.35 13.30
N LEU A 216 -15.94 5.79 14.50
CA LEU A 216 -15.01 5.14 15.41
C LEU A 216 -15.44 3.67 15.51
N ARG A 217 -14.70 2.76 14.85
CA ARG A 217 -14.89 1.29 14.71
C ARG A 217 -15.48 0.75 13.39
N SER A 218 -15.57 1.50 12.30
CA SER A 218 -15.95 0.95 10.99
C SER A 218 -14.78 0.91 10.00
N ALA A 219 -14.47 -0.32 9.57
CA ALA A 219 -13.53 -0.75 8.52
C ALA A 219 -12.05 -0.86 8.89
N GLY A 220 -11.58 -2.07 9.26
CA GLY A 220 -10.20 -2.57 9.03
C GLY A 220 -8.99 -1.87 9.67
N THR A 221 -9.09 -0.61 10.08
CA THR A 221 -7.97 0.27 10.47
C THR A 221 -7.30 -0.13 11.79
N GLY A 222 -7.97 -0.92 12.64
CA GLY A 222 -7.35 -1.46 13.85
C GLY A 222 -6.21 -2.45 13.58
N TYR A 223 -6.00 -2.86 12.33
CA TYR A 223 -4.91 -3.74 11.91
C TYR A 223 -3.80 -3.03 11.13
N GLU A 224 -3.98 -1.76 10.77
CA GLU A 224 -2.94 -0.93 10.14
C GLU A 224 -2.25 -0.09 11.21
N ASP A 225 -0.98 0.27 10.99
CA ASP A 225 -0.22 1.10 11.92
C ASP A 225 -0.85 2.51 12.01
N PRO A 226 -1.34 2.95 13.20
CA PRO A 226 -1.87 4.30 13.37
C PRO A 226 -0.83 5.40 13.07
N VAL A 227 0.45 5.11 13.32
CA VAL A 227 1.54 6.03 12.99
C VAL A 227 1.69 6.16 11.49
N ALA A 228 1.27 5.19 10.66
CA ALA A 228 1.24 5.33 9.20
C ALA A 228 0.00 6.09 8.68
N LEU A 229 -0.90 6.52 9.57
CA LEU A 229 -2.07 7.31 9.21
C LEU A 229 -2.03 8.75 9.75
N ASP A 230 -1.52 9.05 10.95
CA ASP A 230 -1.64 10.40 11.56
C ASP A 230 -0.55 11.42 11.16
N GLY A 231 -0.92 12.40 10.35
CA GLY A 231 -0.09 13.54 9.91
C GLY A 231 -0.29 14.82 10.73
N GLY A 232 -0.86 14.74 11.93
CA GLY A 232 -1.11 15.90 12.80
C GLY A 232 -2.42 16.63 12.49
N GLU A 233 -2.65 17.78 13.15
CA GLU A 233 -3.95 18.46 13.17
C GLU A 233 -4.47 18.81 11.76
N GLU A 234 -3.58 19.27 10.89
CA GLU A 234 -3.86 19.57 9.48
C GLU A 234 -3.44 18.44 8.52
N GLY A 235 -2.81 17.38 9.02
CA GLY A 235 -2.25 16.29 8.19
C GLY A 235 -0.97 16.68 7.44
N MET A 236 -0.31 17.76 7.85
CA MET A 236 0.80 18.40 7.13
C MET A 236 2.16 18.23 7.82
N ASP A 237 2.23 17.66 9.03
CA ASP A 237 3.44 17.68 9.87
C ASP A 237 4.64 17.06 9.15
N ILE A 238 4.43 15.90 8.53
CA ILE A 238 5.47 15.21 7.76
C ILE A 238 5.74 15.86 6.43
N ILE A 239 4.70 16.31 5.74
CA ILE A 239 4.84 16.97 4.44
C ILE A 239 5.76 18.19 4.61
N THR A 240 5.47 19.04 5.60
CA THR A 240 6.27 20.22 5.89
C THR A 240 7.68 19.88 6.37
N HIS A 241 7.86 18.79 7.14
CA HIS A 241 9.19 18.33 7.55
C HIS A 241 10.04 17.85 6.35
N ILE A 242 9.46 17.06 5.45
CA ILE A 242 10.11 16.61 4.21
C ILE A 242 10.49 17.82 3.37
N LEU A 243 9.57 18.77 3.17
CA LEU A 243 9.82 19.97 2.37
C LEU A 243 10.89 20.88 3.00
N ALA A 244 10.95 20.99 4.33
CA ALA A 244 12.00 21.75 5.02
C ALA A 244 13.40 21.12 4.83
N LEU A 245 13.50 19.79 4.74
CA LEU A 245 14.75 19.07 4.51
C LEU A 245 15.15 18.99 3.03
N ALA A 246 14.19 19.12 2.12
CA ALA A 246 14.37 18.94 0.68
C ALA A 246 15.55 19.74 0.08
N PRO A 247 15.81 21.02 0.44
CA PRO A 247 16.93 21.77 -0.11
C PRO A 247 18.31 21.22 0.28
N TRP A 248 18.38 20.37 1.30
CA TRP A 248 19.63 19.72 1.73
C TRP A 248 19.82 18.35 1.07
N LEU A 249 18.72 17.73 0.64
CA LEU A 249 18.70 16.36 0.12
C LEU A 249 18.64 16.29 -1.42
N LEU A 250 17.94 17.23 -2.06
CA LEU A 250 17.76 17.24 -3.50
C LEU A 250 18.95 17.89 -4.22
N LYS A 251 19.33 17.35 -5.37
CA LYS A 251 20.17 18.07 -6.34
C LYS A 251 19.37 19.25 -6.94
N ASP A 252 20.07 20.15 -7.62
CA ASP A 252 19.43 21.18 -8.44
C ASP A 252 18.50 20.53 -9.46
N SER A 253 17.30 21.10 -9.63
CA SER A 253 16.21 20.52 -10.44
C SER A 253 15.72 19.14 -9.96
N GLY A 254 16.08 18.72 -8.75
CA GLY A 254 15.58 17.50 -8.13
C GLY A 254 14.09 17.60 -7.81
N SER A 255 13.38 16.49 -7.97
CA SER A 255 11.92 16.42 -7.84
C SER A 255 11.50 15.69 -6.56
N ILE A 256 10.40 16.14 -5.97
CA ILE A 256 9.62 15.47 -4.95
C ILE A 256 8.25 15.16 -5.53
N PHE A 257 7.81 13.93 -5.33
CA PHE A 257 6.47 13.48 -5.65
C PHE A 257 5.77 13.06 -4.36
N LEU A 258 4.59 13.61 -4.10
CA LEU A 258 3.81 13.32 -2.89
C LEU A 258 2.41 12.84 -3.25
N GLU A 259 1.93 11.80 -2.59
CA GLU A 259 0.51 11.46 -2.49
C GLU A 259 -0.08 12.13 -1.24
N VAL A 260 -1.18 12.87 -1.38
CA VAL A 260 -1.70 13.76 -0.32
C VAL A 260 -3.24 13.70 -0.19
N ASP A 261 -3.80 14.25 0.88
CA ASP A 261 -5.26 14.47 0.99
C ASP A 261 -5.73 15.56 0.00
N PRO A 262 -6.97 15.53 -0.53
CA PRO A 262 -7.43 16.52 -1.49
C PRO A 262 -7.43 17.97 -1.03
N ARG A 263 -7.31 18.21 0.29
CA ARG A 263 -7.18 19.56 0.87
C ARG A 263 -5.74 20.08 0.88
N HIS A 264 -4.75 19.18 0.85
CA HIS A 264 -3.33 19.53 0.99
C HIS A 264 -2.73 20.33 -0.18
N PRO A 265 -3.14 20.21 -1.45
CA PRO A 265 -2.55 21.00 -2.53
C PRO A 265 -2.55 22.51 -2.27
N GLU A 266 -3.67 23.04 -1.76
CA GLU A 266 -3.79 24.47 -1.42
C GLU A 266 -2.90 24.81 -0.21
N LEU A 267 -2.93 23.99 0.84
CA LEU A 267 -2.12 24.20 2.05
C LEU A 267 -0.62 24.15 1.76
N VAL A 268 -0.16 23.18 0.97
CA VAL A 268 1.24 23.07 0.52
C VAL A 268 1.63 24.28 -0.33
N GLY A 269 0.75 24.72 -1.23
CA GLY A 269 0.99 25.92 -2.04
C GLY A 269 1.20 27.17 -1.18
N SER A 270 0.29 27.44 -0.24
CA SER A 270 0.41 28.57 0.69
C SER A 270 1.65 28.45 1.59
N TRP A 271 1.97 27.25 2.07
CA TRP A 271 3.15 27.01 2.90
C TRP A 271 4.44 27.28 2.14
N LEU A 272 4.58 26.80 0.89
CA LEU A 272 5.75 27.05 0.04
C LEU A 272 5.90 28.55 -0.27
N GLN A 273 4.80 29.26 -0.56
CA GLN A 273 4.82 30.71 -0.78
C GLN A 273 5.31 31.49 0.45
N SER A 274 5.05 30.99 1.66
CA SER A 274 5.56 31.58 2.91
C SER A 274 7.04 31.30 3.18
N ARG A 275 7.67 30.42 2.38
CA ARG A 275 9.05 29.93 2.54
C ARG A 275 9.86 30.02 1.23
N PRO A 276 9.97 31.22 0.62
CA PRO A 276 10.71 31.38 -0.63
C PRO A 276 12.20 31.03 -0.49
N ASP A 277 12.74 31.03 0.73
CA ASP A 277 14.11 30.65 1.06
C ASP A 277 14.44 29.18 0.73
N LEU A 278 13.43 28.30 0.68
CA LEU A 278 13.65 26.88 0.38
C LEU A 278 13.94 26.62 -1.11
N SER A 279 13.66 27.57 -2.01
CA SER A 279 13.82 27.40 -3.46
C SER A 279 13.12 26.14 -4.00
N LEU A 280 11.86 25.95 -3.58
CA LEU A 280 11.00 24.83 -3.98
C LEU A 280 9.77 25.35 -4.71
N ASP A 281 9.55 24.86 -5.92
CA ASP A 281 8.42 25.23 -6.78
C ASP A 281 7.41 24.10 -6.85
N LEU A 282 6.13 24.39 -6.60
CA LEU A 282 5.03 23.47 -6.91
C LEU A 282 4.79 23.46 -8.41
N VAL A 283 5.31 22.44 -9.11
CA VAL A 283 5.31 22.34 -10.57
C VAL A 283 3.96 21.84 -11.10
N ALA A 284 3.35 20.86 -10.44
CA ALA A 284 2.08 20.30 -10.87
C ALA A 284 1.27 19.71 -9.71
N VAL A 285 -0.05 19.78 -9.87
CA VAL A 285 -1.03 19.04 -9.07
C VAL A 285 -1.79 18.12 -10.01
N ARG A 286 -1.74 16.81 -9.75
CA ARG A 286 -2.48 15.81 -10.53
C ARG A 286 -3.64 15.23 -9.72
N LYS A 287 -4.70 14.90 -10.44
CA LYS A 287 -5.88 14.25 -9.91
C LYS A 287 -5.73 12.73 -10.04
N ASP A 288 -6.32 11.99 -9.09
CA ASP A 288 -6.50 10.54 -9.19
C ASP A 288 -7.60 10.18 -10.21
N PHE A 289 -7.79 8.88 -10.45
CA PHE A 289 -8.84 8.37 -11.33
C PHE A 289 -10.27 8.74 -10.86
N CYS A 290 -10.44 9.14 -9.60
CA CYS A 290 -11.70 9.65 -9.05
C CYS A 290 -11.87 11.18 -9.29
N GLY A 291 -10.91 11.84 -9.92
CA GLY A 291 -10.93 13.27 -10.21
C GLY A 291 -10.60 14.17 -9.02
N ARG A 292 -10.08 13.62 -7.92
CA ARG A 292 -9.66 14.39 -6.73
C ARG A 292 -8.19 14.76 -6.84
N PRO A 293 -7.79 16.00 -6.50
CA PRO A 293 -6.37 16.34 -6.48
C PRO A 293 -5.67 15.49 -5.43
N ARG A 294 -4.66 14.73 -5.85
CA ARG A 294 -4.10 13.64 -5.03
C ARG A 294 -2.58 13.62 -5.05
N PHE A 295 -1.97 14.09 -6.13
CA PHE A 295 -0.52 14.00 -6.30
C PHE A 295 0.09 15.38 -6.53
N LEU A 296 1.20 15.66 -5.85
CA LEU A 296 1.97 16.89 -6.01
C LEU A 296 3.32 16.56 -6.64
N HIS A 297 3.76 17.40 -7.58
CA HIS A 297 5.13 17.42 -8.07
C HIS A 297 5.74 18.75 -7.68
N ILE A 298 6.76 18.70 -6.83
CA ILE A 298 7.51 19.84 -6.34
C ILE A 298 8.93 19.69 -6.84
N ARG A 299 9.58 20.77 -7.26
CA ARG A 299 10.94 20.73 -7.79
C ARG A 299 11.79 21.79 -7.13
N ARG A 300 13.02 21.43 -6.78
CA ARG A 300 14.03 22.38 -6.34
C ARG A 300 14.46 23.25 -7.51
N SER A 301 14.33 24.56 -7.39
CA SER A 301 14.87 25.50 -8.37
C SER A 301 16.40 25.35 -8.42
N GLY A 302 16.98 25.16 -9.60
CA GLY A 302 18.43 25.24 -9.77
C GLY A 302 18.91 26.69 -9.72
N PRO A 303 20.23 26.93 -9.57
CA PRO A 303 20.77 28.27 -9.78
C PRO A 303 20.33 28.76 -11.17
N GLN A 304 19.76 29.95 -11.23
CA GLN A 304 19.53 30.62 -12.50
C GLN A 304 20.89 30.70 -13.17
N CYS A 305 21.07 30.05 -14.34
CA CYS A 305 22.17 30.41 -15.22
C CYS A 305 21.98 31.89 -15.50
N GLY A 306 22.72 32.74 -14.79
CA GLY A 306 22.85 34.13 -15.14
C GLY A 306 23.36 34.14 -16.56
N CYS A 307 22.52 34.52 -17.52
CA CYS A 307 23.02 35.05 -18.76
C CYS A 307 23.91 36.23 -18.35
N LEU A 308 25.23 35.99 -18.28
CA LEU A 308 26.20 37.04 -18.45
C LEU A 308 25.90 37.61 -19.83
N MET A 309 25.07 38.66 -19.88
CA MET A 309 25.11 39.58 -20.99
C MET A 309 26.49 40.19 -20.93
N GLU A 310 27.42 39.65 -21.72
CA GLU A 310 28.64 40.36 -22.08
C GLU A 310 28.20 41.67 -22.73
N ALA A 311 28.55 42.78 -22.07
CA ALA A 311 28.35 44.15 -22.53
C ALA A 311 29.48 44.56 -23.49
#